data_AF-A0A812UKQ8-F1
#
_entry.id   AF-A0A812UKQ8-F1
#
_cell.length_a   1.000
_cell.length_b   1.000
_cell.length_c   1.000
_cell.angle_alpha   90.00
_cell.angle_beta   90.00
_cell.angle_gamma   90.00
#
_symmetry.space_group_name_H-M   'P 1'
#
loop_
_entity.id
_entity.type
_entity.pdbx_description
1 polymer ?
#
loop_
_entity_poly.entity_id
_entity_poly.type
_entity_poly.pdbx_seq_one_letter_code
_entity_poly.pdbx_strand_id
1 'polypeptide(L)'
;MQAETDRPCTRELLYRGVSADGHGRKEYLRRRARYGIAERYGQPQTEAQVMSLSLRMNPSELRPPSFGKKPIIANTFYRTRGAGGFKEATADV
;
A
#
# COMPACT_ATOMS: atom_id res chain seq x y z
N MET A 1 14.76 -13.96 -20.89
CA MET A 1 13.35 -14.38 -21.07
C MET A 1 12.93 -15.26 -19.88
N GLN A 2 12.69 -14.70 -18.69
CA GLN A 2 12.41 -15.45 -17.44
C GLN A 2 11.15 -14.96 -16.69
N ALA A 3 10.22 -14.26 -17.37
CA ALA A 3 9.12 -13.57 -16.68
C ALA A 3 7.83 -14.39 -16.52
N GLU A 4 7.70 -15.56 -17.15
CA GLU A 4 6.44 -16.32 -17.15
C GLU A 4 6.24 -17.19 -15.90
N THR A 5 7.31 -17.67 -15.28
CA THR A 5 7.25 -18.58 -14.13
C THR A 5 6.93 -17.89 -12.81
N ASP A 6 7.07 -16.56 -12.73
CA ASP A 6 6.96 -15.79 -11.48
C ASP A 6 5.59 -15.14 -11.28
N ARG A 7 4.70 -15.24 -12.28
CA ARG A 7 3.35 -14.68 -12.20
C ARG A 7 2.43 -15.63 -11.42
N PRO A 8 1.54 -15.12 -10.55
CA PRO A 8 0.62 -15.97 -9.81
C PRO A 8 -0.29 -16.71 -10.80
N CYS A 9 -0.27 -18.06 -10.74
CA CYS A 9 -1.01 -18.97 -11.64
C CYS A 9 -2.54 -18.94 -11.38
N THR A 10 -3.12 -17.75 -11.44
CA THR A 10 -4.54 -17.49 -11.20
C THR A 10 -5.37 -17.60 -12.47
N ARG A 11 -4.74 -17.56 -13.66
CA ARG A 11 -5.43 -17.59 -14.96
C ARG A 11 -6.29 -18.85 -15.14
N GLU A 12 -5.84 -19.99 -14.63
CA GLU A 12 -6.60 -21.25 -14.71
C GLU A 12 -7.98 -21.16 -14.06
N LEU A 13 -8.11 -20.36 -13.00
CA LEU A 13 -9.38 -20.17 -12.27
C LEU A 13 -10.43 -19.50 -13.15
N LEU A 14 -10.04 -18.71 -14.15
CA LEU A 14 -11.00 -18.06 -15.05
C LEU A 14 -11.84 -19.08 -15.83
N TYR A 15 -11.26 -20.26 -16.10
CA TYR A 15 -11.84 -21.30 -16.94
C TYR A 15 -12.36 -22.50 -16.14
N ARG A 16 -12.36 -22.43 -14.80
CA ARG A 16 -12.84 -23.51 -13.92
C ARG A 16 -14.05 -23.09 -13.10
N GLY A 17 -15.16 -23.81 -13.26
CA GLY A 17 -16.40 -23.63 -12.49
C GLY A 17 -17.30 -22.49 -12.96
N VAL A 18 -18.40 -22.26 -12.24
CA VAL A 18 -19.45 -21.29 -12.57
C VAL A 18 -19.35 -20.06 -11.66
N SER A 19 -19.48 -18.87 -12.25
CA SER A 19 -19.32 -17.61 -11.49
C SER A 19 -20.45 -17.32 -10.50
N ALA A 20 -21.66 -17.82 -10.76
CA ALA A 20 -22.81 -17.70 -9.87
C ALA A 20 -22.53 -18.35 -8.50
N ASP A 21 -21.89 -19.53 -8.51
CA ASP A 21 -21.56 -20.30 -7.32
C ASP A 21 -20.29 -19.80 -6.60
N GLY A 22 -19.68 -18.73 -7.10
CA GLY A 22 -18.47 -18.16 -6.50
C GLY A 22 -17.15 -18.59 -7.15
N HIS A 23 -17.18 -19.51 -8.11
CA HIS A 23 -16.01 -20.01 -8.85
C HIS A 23 -15.71 -19.18 -10.10
N GLY A 24 -14.84 -19.68 -10.99
CA GLY A 24 -14.59 -19.06 -12.29
C GLY A 24 -14.00 -17.65 -12.16
N ARG A 25 -14.63 -16.71 -12.88
CA ARG A 25 -14.26 -15.29 -12.87
C ARG A 25 -14.31 -14.66 -11.48
N LYS A 26 -15.32 -15.01 -10.67
CA LYS A 26 -15.50 -14.41 -9.34
C LYS A 26 -14.35 -14.81 -8.41
N GLU A 27 -13.97 -16.08 -8.42
CA GLU A 27 -12.82 -16.59 -7.68
C GLU A 27 -11.50 -16.03 -8.20
N TYR A 28 -11.32 -16.00 -9.53
CA TYR A 28 -10.16 -15.40 -10.19
C TYR A 28 -9.92 -13.97 -9.71
N LEU A 29 -10.93 -13.11 -9.78
CA LEU A 29 -10.80 -11.70 -9.39
C LEU A 29 -10.48 -11.56 -7.89
N ARG A 30 -11.14 -12.35 -7.03
CA ARG A 30 -10.89 -12.35 -5.58
C ARG A 30 -9.44 -12.75 -5.26
N ARG A 31 -8.92 -13.81 -5.87
CA ARG A 31 -7.53 -14.24 -5.64
C ARG A 31 -6.53 -13.27 -6.27
N ARG A 32 -6.83 -12.75 -7.46
CA ARG A 32 -5.98 -11.78 -8.18
C ARG A 32 -5.90 -10.41 -7.50
N ALA A 33 -6.90 -10.03 -6.71
CA ALA A 33 -6.88 -8.79 -5.94
C ALA A 33 -5.85 -8.78 -4.80
N ARG A 34 -5.37 -9.96 -4.35
CA ARG A 34 -4.36 -10.08 -3.29
C ARG A 34 -2.96 -9.67 -3.73
N TYR A 35 -2.71 -9.62 -5.04
CA TYR A 35 -1.39 -9.37 -5.61
C TYR A 35 -1.27 -7.94 -6.14
N GLY A 36 -0.09 -7.36 -5.95
CA GLY A 36 0.25 -6.03 -6.47
C GLY A 36 0.30 -6.00 -8.00
N ILE A 37 0.34 -4.80 -8.61
CA ILE A 37 0.47 -4.66 -10.07
C ILE A 37 1.77 -5.32 -10.56
N ALA A 38 2.87 -5.12 -9.83
CA ALA A 38 4.18 -5.68 -10.19
C ALA A 38 4.17 -7.21 -10.22
N GLU A 39 3.64 -7.84 -9.17
CA GLU A 39 3.55 -9.30 -9.05
C GLU A 39 2.65 -9.91 -10.12
N ARG A 40 1.56 -9.21 -10.49
CA ARG A 40 0.61 -9.71 -11.49
C ARG A 40 1.18 -9.75 -12.90
N TYR A 41 1.99 -8.77 -13.27
CA TYR A 41 2.41 -8.58 -14.66
C TYR A 41 3.91 -8.75 -14.88
N GLY A 42 4.75 -8.69 -13.84
CA GLY A 42 6.22 -8.74 -13.93
C GLY A 42 6.86 -7.53 -14.62
N GLN A 43 6.14 -6.89 -15.53
CA GLN A 43 6.50 -5.70 -16.28
C GLN A 43 5.26 -4.81 -16.46
N PRO A 44 5.41 -3.48 -16.50
CA PRO A 44 4.30 -2.58 -16.82
C PRO A 44 3.65 -2.94 -18.15
N GLN A 45 2.32 -2.96 -18.17
CA GLN A 45 1.53 -3.23 -19.39
C GLN A 45 1.08 -1.95 -20.09
N THR A 46 1.07 -0.82 -19.37
CA THR A 46 0.65 0.50 -19.88
C THR A 46 1.61 1.57 -19.40
N GLU A 47 1.69 2.70 -20.12
CA GLU A 47 2.54 3.84 -19.74
C GLU A 47 2.19 4.38 -18.35
N ALA A 48 0.91 4.42 -18.00
CA ALA A 48 0.46 4.80 -16.65
C ALA A 48 1.02 3.84 -15.56
N GLN A 49 1.12 2.55 -15.86
CA GLN A 49 1.77 1.59 -14.95
C GLN A 49 3.27 1.78 -14.89
N VAL A 50 3.93 2.19 -15.99
CA VAL A 50 5.37 2.51 -15.98
C VAL A 50 5.62 3.62 -14.97
N MET A 51 4.87 4.73 -15.05
CA MET A 51 5.00 5.85 -14.11
C MET A 51 4.74 5.41 -12.66
N SER A 52 3.64 4.70 -12.40
CA SER A 52 3.32 4.23 -11.04
C SER A 52 4.32 3.23 -10.48
N LEU A 53 4.92 2.37 -11.30
CA LEU A 53 5.86 1.34 -10.85
C LEU A 53 7.29 1.89 -10.72
N SER A 54 7.66 2.89 -11.52
CA SER A 54 8.94 3.60 -11.41
C SER A 54 8.96 4.62 -10.26
N LEU A 55 7.78 5.07 -9.79
CA LEU A 55 7.60 5.85 -8.56
C LEU A 55 7.78 5.03 -7.27
N ARG A 56 8.39 3.83 -7.32
CA ARG A 56 8.88 3.10 -6.15
C ARG A 56 10.03 3.89 -5.52
N MET A 57 9.69 5.00 -4.87
CA MET A 57 10.57 5.70 -3.96
C MET A 57 10.94 4.68 -2.88
N ASN A 58 12.22 4.42 -2.69
CA ASN A 58 12.65 3.63 -1.55
C ASN A 58 12.11 4.32 -0.30
N PRO A 59 11.51 3.60 0.66
CA PRO A 59 10.98 4.24 1.86
C PRO A 59 12.07 4.99 2.64
N SER A 60 13.33 4.61 2.48
CA SER A 60 14.52 5.32 2.98
C SER A 60 14.78 6.67 2.31
N GLU A 61 14.26 6.91 1.11
CA GLU A 61 14.38 8.16 0.34
C GLU A 61 13.18 9.10 0.57
N LEU A 62 12.14 8.65 1.29
CA LEU A 62 11.01 9.49 1.67
C LEU A 62 11.47 10.53 2.70
N ARG A 63 11.81 11.72 2.20
CA ARG A 63 12.14 12.88 3.04
C ARG A 63 10.91 13.77 3.23
N PRO A 64 10.63 14.24 4.46
CA PRO A 64 9.60 15.27 4.64
C PRO A 64 9.97 16.53 3.85
N PRO A 65 8.99 17.25 3.29
CA PRO A 65 9.26 18.49 2.55
C PRO A 65 9.94 19.50 3.47
N SER A 66 10.91 20.26 2.94
CA SER A 66 11.62 21.30 3.70
C SER A 66 10.67 22.36 4.29
N PHE A 67 9.55 22.61 3.61
CA PHE A 67 8.57 23.64 3.98
C PHE A 67 7.16 23.05 4.14
N GLY A 68 7.03 21.99 4.95
CA GLY A 68 5.74 21.41 5.32
C GLY A 68 5.03 22.21 6.42
N LYS A 69 3.69 22.33 6.33
CA LYS A 69 2.87 22.93 7.41
C LYS A 69 2.94 22.06 8.66
N LYS A 70 3.37 22.63 9.79
CA LYS A 70 3.42 21.96 11.10
C LYS A 70 2.22 22.38 11.96
N PRO A 71 1.51 21.45 12.62
CA PRO A 71 0.36 21.79 13.46
C PRO A 71 0.80 22.26 14.86
N ILE A 72 1.50 23.40 14.93
CA ILE A 72 2.10 23.91 16.17
C ILE A 72 1.03 24.19 17.23
N ILE A 73 -0.02 24.94 16.86
CA ILE A 73 -1.09 25.34 17.80
C ILE A 73 -1.82 24.12 18.37
N ALA A 74 -2.18 23.16 17.51
CA ALA A 74 -2.86 21.95 17.95
C ALA A 74 -2.03 21.15 18.97
N ASN A 75 -0.71 21.08 18.75
CA ASN A 75 0.20 20.32 19.61
C ASN A 75 0.55 21.02 20.92
N THR A 76 0.54 22.37 20.97
CA THR A 76 0.99 23.12 22.15
C THR A 76 -0.15 23.69 22.99
N PHE A 77 -1.26 24.12 22.38
CA PHE A 77 -2.34 24.81 23.12
C PHE A 77 -3.28 23.82 23.82
N TYR A 78 -3.46 22.63 23.26
CA TYR A 78 -4.44 21.66 23.75
C TYR A 78 -3.73 20.41 24.28
N ARG A 79 -4.03 20.02 25.52
CA ARG A 79 -3.63 18.71 26.06
C ARG A 79 -4.61 17.63 25.63
N THR A 80 -4.11 16.43 25.33
CA THR A 80 -4.92 15.26 24.94
C THR A 80 -5.91 14.80 26.04
N ARG A 81 -5.61 15.08 27.31
CA ARG A 81 -6.50 14.90 28.46
C ARG A 81 -6.39 16.15 29.35
N GLY A 82 -7.51 16.60 29.92
CA GLY A 82 -7.60 17.84 30.73
C GLY A 82 -6.73 17.86 32.00
N ALA A 83 -7.06 18.72 32.96
CA ALA A 83 -6.22 19.05 34.11
C ALA A 83 -5.71 17.87 34.98
N GLY A 84 -6.29 16.67 34.89
CA GLY A 84 -5.92 15.50 35.69
C GLY A 84 -4.76 14.64 35.18
N GLY A 85 -4.07 15.03 34.10
CA GLY A 85 -2.92 14.29 33.58
C GLY A 85 -1.62 14.67 34.27
N PHE A 86 -1.25 13.99 35.36
CA PHE A 86 0.12 13.99 35.86
C PHE A 86 1.03 13.44 34.77
N LYS A 87 1.89 14.29 34.20
CA LYS A 87 3.08 13.82 33.50
C LYS A 87 4.23 14.07 34.46
N GLU A 88 4.85 13.02 34.97
CA GLU A 88 6.19 13.17 35.56
C GLU A 88 7.06 13.84 34.51
N ALA A 89 7.71 14.94 34.91
CA ALA A 89 8.63 15.65 34.03
C ALA A 89 9.84 14.75 33.79
N THR A 90 9.89 14.08 32.64
CA THR A 90 11.12 13.46 32.17
C THR A 90 12.06 14.59 31.79
N ALA A 91 12.98 14.92 32.70
CA ALA A 91 14.16 15.73 32.40
C ALA A 91 15.10 14.85 31.56
N ASP A 92 15.13 15.07 30.26
CA ASP A 92 16.12 14.45 29.39
C ASP A 92 17.45 15.20 29.52
N VAL A 93 18.49 14.46 29.89
CA VAL A 93 19.93 14.81 29.82
C VAL A 93 20.45 14.54 28.43
#